data_AF-A0A523Y2K1-F1
#
_entry.id   AF-A0A523Y2K1-F1
#
_cell.length_a   1.000
_cell.length_b   1.000
_cell.length_c   1.000
_cell.angle_alpha   90.00
_cell.angle_beta   90.00
_cell.angle_gamma   90.00
#
_symmetry.space_group_name_H-M   'P 1'
#
loop_
_entity.id
_entity.type
_entity.pdbx_description
1 polymer ?
#
loop_
_entity_poly.entity_id
_entity_poly.type
_entity_poly.pdbx_seq_one_letter_code
_entity_poly.pdbx_strand_id
1 'polypeptide(L)' 'MRYGYYPGCSLGSTARPYDMSTKAIAGPLGIELEEVEDWNCCGATEYFSL' A
#
# COMPACT_ATOMS: atom_id res chain seq x y z
N MET A 1 -12.15 10.64 5.76
CA MET A 1 -11.84 11.00 4.36
C MET A 1 -11.47 9.72 3.62
N ARG A 2 -11.92 9.53 2.38
CA ARG A 2 -11.72 8.29 1.61
C ARG A 2 -10.64 8.47 0.53
N TYR A 3 -9.73 7.52 0.44
CA TYR A 3 -8.61 7.53 -0.50
C TYR A 3 -8.55 6.22 -1.27
N GLY A 4 -8.20 6.31 -2.56
CA GLY A 4 -7.80 5.15 -3.33
C GLY A 4 -6.51 4.57 -2.76
N TYR A 5 -6.50 3.27 -2.51
CA TYR A 5 -5.38 2.52 -1.95
C TYR A 5 -4.76 1.65 -3.03
N TYR A 6 -3.54 1.97 -3.42
CA TYR A 6 -2.74 1.19 -4.35
C TYR A 6 -1.67 0.42 -3.55
N PRO A 7 -1.85 -0.88 -3.28
CA PRO A 7 -0.84 -1.66 -2.55
C PRO A 7 0.39 -1.96 -3.42
N GLY A 8 0.23 -2.11 -4.73
CA GLY A 8 1.31 -2.58 -5.58
C GLY A 8 1.77 -4.01 -5.25
N CYS A 9 2.82 -4.49 -5.92
CA CYS A 9 3.29 -5.87 -5.76
C CYS A 9 4.06 -6.12 -4.45
N SER A 10 4.85 -5.15 -3.98
CA SER A 10 5.71 -5.32 -2.80
C SER A 10 4.90 -5.42 -1.50
N LEU A 11 3.87 -4.58 -1.31
CA LEU A 11 3.06 -4.59 -0.07
C LEU A 11 2.26 -5.88 0.07
N GLY A 12 1.94 -6.57 -1.03
CA GLY A 12 1.37 -7.92 -1.00
C GLY A 12 2.38 -9.05 -0.72
N SER A 13 3.68 -8.76 -0.73
CA SER A 13 4.76 -9.75 -0.64
C SER A 13 5.83 -9.37 0.39
N THR A 14 6.99 -8.88 -0.03
CA THR A 14 8.17 -8.60 0.81
C THR A 14 7.92 -7.47 1.81
N ALA A 15 7.06 -6.51 1.46
CA ALA A 15 6.74 -5.33 2.25
C ALA A 15 5.40 -5.45 3.01
N ARG A 16 4.87 -6.67 3.22
CA ARG A 16 3.61 -6.92 3.92
C ARG A 16 3.45 -6.25 5.30
N PRO A 17 4.50 -6.10 6.13
CA PRO A 17 4.36 -5.35 7.39
C PRO A 17 3.91 -3.89 7.20
N TYR A 18 4.29 -3.26 6.08
CA TYR A 18 3.85 -1.90 5.74
C TYR A 18 2.36 -1.87 5.39
N ASP A 19 1.85 -2.80 4.59
CA ASP A 19 0.40 -2.93 4.31
C ASP A 19 -0.41 -3.03 5.61
N MET A 20 -0.01 -3.92 6.50
CA MET A 20 -0.71 -4.18 7.76
C MET A 20 -0.72 -2.95 8.68
N SER A 21 0.43 -2.30 8.86
CA SER A 21 0.55 -1.12 9.72
C SER A 21 -0.19 0.09 9.16
N THR A 22 -0.14 0.31 7.84
CA THR A 22 -0.91 1.36 7.16
C THR A 22 -2.41 1.16 7.34
N LYS A 23 -2.93 -0.05 7.12
CA LYS A 23 -4.35 -0.38 7.32
C LYS A 23 -4.78 -0.24 8.78
N ALA A 24 -3.92 -0.64 9.72
CA ALA A 24 -4.22 -0.57 11.15
C ALA A 24 -4.39 0.87 11.66
N ILE A 25 -3.56 1.81 11.17
CA ILE A 25 -3.61 3.21 11.62
C ILE A 25 -4.62 4.07 10.85
N ALA A 26 -5.10 3.62 9.68
CA ALA A 26 -6.06 4.36 8.87
C ALA A 26 -7.35 4.69 9.63
N GLY A 27 -7.94 3.71 10.34
CA GLY A 27 -9.16 3.89 11.13
C GLY A 27 -9.01 4.95 12.24
N PRO A 28 -8.03 4.85 13.14
CA PRO A 28 -7.73 5.88 14.14
C PRO A 28 -7.54 7.30 13.60
N LEU A 29 -7.07 7.42 12.35
CA LEU A 29 -6.87 8.71 11.68
C LEU A 29 -8.12 9.20 10.91
N GLY A 30 -9.23 8.46 10.94
CA GLY A 30 -10.44 8.78 10.18
C GLY A 30 -10.23 8.66 8.66
N ILE A 31 -9.31 7.79 8.23
CA ILE A 31 -8.98 7.52 6.84
C ILE A 31 -9.64 6.20 6.42
N GLU A 32 -10.35 6.23 5.30
CA GLU A 32 -10.85 5.04 4.63
C GLU A 32 -9.94 4.74 3.43
N LEU A 33 -9.45 3.51 3.36
CA LEU A 33 -8.61 3.01 2.27
C LEU A 33 -9.46 2.09 1.39
N GLU A 34 -9.74 2.54 0.16
CA GLU A 34 -10.50 1.78 -0.84
C GLU A 34 -9.52 1.26 -1.88
N GLU A 35 -9.31 -0.06 -1.94
CA GLU A 35 -8.36 -0.63 -2.91
C GLU A 35 -8.80 -0.33 -4.35
N VAL A 36 -7.87 0.16 -5.16
CA VAL A 36 -8.14 0.47 -6.57
C VAL A 36 -8.41 -0.84 -7.33
N GLU A 37 -9.49 -0.92 -8.10
CA GLU A 37 -9.75 -2.11 -8.91
C GLU A 37 -8.82 -2.15 -10.13
N ASP A 38 -8.40 -3.36 -10.53
CA ASP A 38 -7.61 -3.61 -11.75
C ASP A 38 -6.31 -2.78 -11.85
N TRP A 39 -5.66 -2.50 -10.72
CA TRP A 39 -4.35 -1.87 -10.73
C TRP A 39 -3.28 -2.83 -11.28
N ASN A 40 -2.30 -2.28 -11.98
CA ASN A 40 -1.15 -3.02 -12.49
C ASN A 40 0.16 -2.49 -11.88
N CYS A 41 1.27 -3.22 -12.10
CA CYS A 41 2.57 -2.85 -11.59
C CYS A 41 2.99 -1.43 -12.02
N CYS A 42 3.44 -0.61 -11.06
CA CYS A 42 3.94 0.75 -11.29
C CYS A 42 5.29 0.82 -12.01
N GLY A 43 5.96 -0.32 -12.22
CA GLY A 43 7.26 -0.40 -12.89
C GLY A 43 8.45 0.07 -12.05
N ALA A 44 8.25 0.36 -10.76
CA ALA A 44 9.34 0.71 -9.86
C ALA A 44 10.15 -0.52 -9.45
N THR A 45 11.47 -0.36 -9.36
CA THR A 45 12.41 -1.37 -8.87
C THR A 45 12.98 -0.93 -7.53
N GLU A 46 13.19 -1.87 -6.62
CA GLU A 46 13.85 -1.59 -5.35
C GLU A 46 15.27 -1.07 -5.59
N TYR A 47 15.60 0.07 -4.99
CA TYR A 47 16.94 0.63 -5.03
C TYR A 47 17.67 0.27 -3.73
N PHE A 48 18.87 -0.28 -3.88
CA PHE A 48 19.79 -0.55 -2.77
C PHE A 48 21.08 0.22 -3.04
N SER A 49 21.49 1.08 -2.10
CA SER A 49 22.65 1.98 -2.23
C SER A 49 24.02 1.28 -2.07
N LEU A 50 24.14 -0.01 -2.43
CA LEU A 50 25.37 -0.79 -2.27
C LEU A 50 26.60 -0.08 -2.84
#